data_AF-A0A368DV56-F1
#
_entry.id   AF-A0A368DV56-F1
#
_cell.length_a   1.000
_cell.length_b   1.000
_cell.length_c   1.000
_cell.angle_alpha   90.00
_cell.angle_beta   90.00
_cell.angle_gamma   90.00
#
_symmetry.space_group_name_H-M   'P 1'
#
loop_
_entity.id
_entity.type
_entity.pdbx_description
1 polymer ?
#
loop_
_entity_poly.entity_id
_entity_poly.type
_entity_poly.pdbx_seq_one_letter_code
_entity_poly.pdbx_strand_id
1 'polypeptide(L)'
;MKKFLVISIILLFPSIGLAEGRVYENKKQPHCTLWDTMRLKWPQTIMGREKIKCRRRAVLSNTGPVTCRYKSWKWNDDDPTQRMCTYVKAGSRMDPPTVTIVIENKGACPREYKCARNK
;
A
#
# COMPACT_ATOMS: atom_id res chain seq x y z
N MET A 1 -45.24 -3.27 -31.52
CA MET A 1 -44.28 -4.36 -31.22
C MET A 1 -42.84 -4.02 -31.61
N LYS A 2 -42.57 -3.50 -32.83
CA LYS A 2 -41.22 -3.14 -33.31
C LYS A 2 -40.46 -2.14 -32.41
N LYS A 3 -41.13 -1.15 -31.82
CA LYS A 3 -40.52 -0.17 -30.90
C LYS A 3 -40.05 -0.76 -29.56
N PHE A 4 -40.75 -1.78 -29.04
CA PHE A 4 -40.36 -2.46 -27.80
C PHE A 4 -39.13 -3.35 -28.01
N LEU A 5 -39.00 -3.98 -29.18
CA LEU A 5 -37.83 -4.79 -29.54
C LEU A 5 -36.53 -3.97 -29.59
N VAL A 6 -36.59 -2.73 -30.08
CA VAL A 6 -35.43 -1.84 -30.15
C VAL A 6 -34.96 -1.42 -28.75
N ILE A 7 -35.89 -1.17 -27.82
CA ILE A 7 -35.58 -0.77 -26.44
C ILE A 7 -34.91 -1.93 -25.67
N SER A 8 -35.37 -3.18 -25.87
CA SER A 8 -34.72 -4.35 -25.26
C SER A 8 -33.29 -4.59 -25.76
N ILE A 9 -32.98 -4.25 -27.01
CA ILE A 9 -31.64 -4.44 -27.58
C ILE A 9 -30.63 -3.44 -26.99
N ILE A 10 -31.06 -2.23 -26.65
CA ILE A 10 -30.19 -1.18 -26.08
C ILE A 10 -29.77 -1.52 -24.63
N LEU A 11 -30.63 -2.23 -23.88
CA LEU A 11 -30.36 -2.65 -22.50
C LEU A 11 -29.37 -3.82 -22.38
N LEU A 12 -29.03 -4.48 -23.48
CA LEU A 12 -28.09 -5.61 -23.53
C LEU A 12 -26.63 -5.18 -23.74
N PHE A 13 -26.36 -3.88 -23.95
CA PHE A 13 -24.99 -3.40 -24.06
C PHE A 13 -24.33 -3.33 -22.68
N PRO A 14 -23.22 -4.05 -22.44
CA PRO A 14 -22.55 -4.04 -21.16
C PRO A 14 -21.97 -2.65 -20.90
N SER A 15 -22.44 -2.00 -19.84
CA SER A 15 -21.81 -0.78 -19.33
C SER A 15 -20.47 -1.14 -18.69
N ILE A 16 -19.42 -0.43 -19.09
CA ILE A 16 -18.10 -0.58 -18.49
C ILE A 16 -18.18 0.01 -17.08
N GLY A 17 -18.32 -0.85 -16.07
CA GLY A 17 -18.25 -0.46 -14.67
C GLY A 17 -16.82 -0.14 -14.28
N LEU A 18 -16.44 1.13 -14.27
CA LEU A 18 -15.16 1.58 -13.73
C LEU A 18 -15.23 1.62 -12.20
N ALA A 19 -14.85 0.52 -11.56
CA ALA A 19 -14.67 0.49 -10.11
C ALA A 19 -13.33 1.15 -9.73
N GLU A 20 -13.35 2.45 -9.47
CA GLU A 20 -12.20 3.16 -8.91
C GLU A 20 -11.94 2.72 -7.46
N GLY A 21 -10.87 1.94 -7.25
CA GLY A 21 -10.38 1.63 -5.92
C GLY A 21 -9.73 2.85 -5.29
N ARG A 22 -10.48 3.65 -4.53
CA ARG A 22 -9.92 4.79 -3.79
C ARG A 22 -9.02 4.29 -2.67
N VAL A 23 -7.73 4.63 -2.72
CA VAL A 23 -6.82 4.43 -1.59
C VAL A 23 -6.98 5.63 -0.67
N TYR A 24 -7.66 5.42 0.45
CA TYR A 24 -7.84 6.47 1.45
C TYR A 24 -6.52 6.75 2.15
N GLU A 25 -5.99 7.96 1.95
CA GLU A 25 -4.98 8.51 2.84
C GLU A 25 -5.65 8.84 4.17
N ASN A 26 -5.18 8.20 5.24
CA ASN A 26 -5.68 8.49 6.57
C ASN A 26 -5.11 9.85 6.99
N LYS A 27 -5.88 10.93 6.74
CA LYS A 27 -5.53 12.31 7.16
C LYS A 27 -5.50 12.47 8.68
N LYS A 28 -6.04 11.48 9.43
CA LYS A 28 -6.05 11.48 10.89
C LYS A 28 -4.71 10.98 11.43
N GLN A 29 -4.21 11.65 12.47
CA GLN A 29 -3.03 11.22 13.19
C GLN A 29 -3.26 9.79 13.74
N PRO A 30 -2.25 8.89 13.67
CA PRO A 30 -2.38 7.54 14.17
C PRO A 30 -2.67 7.52 15.67
N HIS A 31 -3.32 6.43 16.13
CA HIS A 31 -3.64 6.25 17.54
C HIS A 31 -2.38 6.26 18.40
N CYS A 32 -2.52 6.68 19.66
CA CYS A 32 -1.42 6.65 20.62
C CYS A 32 -1.22 5.22 21.12
N THR A 33 0.02 4.73 21.05
CA THR A 33 0.38 3.40 21.58
C THR A 33 0.93 3.50 23.00
N LEU A 34 1.56 4.63 23.34
CA LEU A 34 2.11 4.87 24.67
C LEU A 34 1.76 6.27 25.15
N TRP A 35 0.95 6.30 26.19
CA TRP A 35 0.56 7.50 26.90
C TRP A 35 1.58 7.87 27.97
N ASP A 36 1.70 9.16 28.25
CA ASP A 36 2.51 9.60 29.38
C ASP A 36 1.88 9.13 30.70
N THR A 37 2.70 8.52 31.57
CA THR A 37 2.27 7.97 32.86
C THR A 37 2.54 8.92 34.02
N MET A 38 3.04 10.14 33.76
CA MET A 38 3.16 11.17 34.79
C MET A 38 1.78 11.46 35.38
N ARG A 39 1.50 10.83 36.52
CA ARG A 39 0.32 11.13 37.32
C ARG A 39 0.47 12.56 37.80
N LEU A 40 -0.50 13.41 37.44
CA LEU A 40 -0.66 14.72 38.05
C LEU A 40 -0.74 14.48 39.57
N LYS A 41 0.31 14.89 40.31
CA LYS A 41 0.33 14.77 41.77
C LYS A 41 -0.85 15.58 42.31
N TRP A 42 -1.64 14.97 43.18
CA TRP A 42 -2.69 15.67 43.90
C TRP A 42 -2.04 16.56 45.00
N PRO A 43 -2.50 17.79 45.27
CA PRO A 43 -3.63 18.48 44.64
C PRO A 43 -3.27 19.00 43.25
N GLN A 44 -4.14 18.74 42.28
CA GLN A 44 -4.03 19.34 40.95
C GLN A 44 -4.18 20.86 41.10
N THR A 45 -3.15 21.62 40.72
CA THR A 45 -3.18 23.08 40.62
C THR A 45 -4.26 23.54 39.64
N ILE A 46 -5.52 23.63 40.08
CA ILE A 46 -6.73 24.29 39.51
C ILE A 46 -7.08 24.01 38.01
N MET A 47 -6.24 23.33 37.25
CA MET A 47 -6.38 23.08 35.81
C MET A 47 -6.31 21.57 35.54
N GLY A 48 -7.15 20.80 36.24
CA GLY A 48 -7.43 19.36 35.98
C GLY A 48 -8.04 19.06 34.60
N ARG A 49 -7.82 19.92 33.61
CA ARG A 49 -8.24 19.83 32.20
C ARG A 49 -7.08 19.51 31.25
N GLU A 50 -5.84 19.37 31.72
CA GLU A 50 -4.75 19.02 30.81
C GLU A 50 -4.91 17.60 30.29
N LYS A 51 -5.19 17.49 28.98
CA LYS A 51 -5.29 16.21 28.29
C LYS A 51 -3.94 15.49 28.39
N ILE A 52 -3.98 14.20 28.73
CA ILE A 52 -2.79 13.34 28.80
C ILE A 52 -2.03 13.44 27.46
N LYS A 53 -0.73 13.77 27.55
CA LYS A 53 0.12 13.89 26.37
C LYS A 53 0.45 12.50 25.82
N CYS A 54 0.39 12.35 24.50
CA CYS A 54 0.81 11.12 23.83
C CYS A 54 2.33 11.11 23.65
N ARG A 55 3.01 10.08 24.15
CA ARG A 55 4.48 9.96 24.07
C ARG A 55 4.92 9.22 22.80
N ARG A 56 4.18 8.19 22.38
CA ARG A 56 4.45 7.45 21.15
C ARG A 56 3.16 7.15 20.40
N ARG A 57 3.16 7.46 19.10
CA ARG A 57 2.05 7.14 18.19
C ARG A 57 2.40 5.93 17.32
N ALA A 58 1.38 5.21 16.88
CA ALA A 58 1.55 4.12 15.92
C ALA A 58 2.07 4.64 14.57
N VAL A 59 2.75 3.78 13.82
CA VAL A 59 3.06 4.05 12.42
C VAL A 59 1.79 3.84 11.59
N LEU A 60 1.53 4.73 10.62
CA LEU A 60 0.40 4.59 9.72
C LEU A 60 0.56 3.30 8.89
N SER A 61 -0.52 2.52 8.75
CA SER A 61 -0.53 1.32 7.90
C SER A 61 -0.20 1.63 6.43
N ASN A 62 -0.36 2.89 6.02
CA ASN A 62 -0.05 3.37 4.69
C ASN A 62 1.43 3.71 4.46
N THR A 63 2.29 3.72 5.48
CA THR A 63 3.72 4.06 5.32
C THR A 63 4.66 2.84 5.33
N GLY A 64 4.16 1.66 5.67
CA GLY A 64 4.96 0.44 5.69
C GLY A 64 5.34 -0.08 4.30
N PRO A 65 6.44 -0.85 4.17
CA PRO A 65 6.80 -1.52 2.93
C PRO A 65 5.73 -2.54 2.55
N VAL A 66 5.51 -2.70 1.25
CA VAL A 66 4.54 -3.64 0.71
C VAL A 66 5.24 -4.89 0.20
N THR A 67 4.52 -6.01 0.20
CA THR A 67 5.07 -7.27 -0.33
C THR A 67 4.97 -7.24 -1.85
N CYS A 68 6.10 -7.47 -2.51
CA CYS A 68 6.23 -7.59 -3.95
C CYS A 68 6.36 -9.08 -4.32
N ARG A 69 5.60 -9.50 -5.32
CA ARG A 69 5.58 -10.87 -5.84
C ARG A 69 6.49 -10.97 -7.05
N TYR A 70 7.24 -12.06 -7.14
CA TYR A 70 8.09 -12.33 -8.29
C TYR A 70 7.27 -12.44 -9.59
N LYS A 71 7.75 -11.80 -10.68
CA LYS A 71 7.13 -11.86 -12.02
C LYS A 71 8.04 -12.58 -13.02
N SER A 72 9.24 -12.07 -13.20
CA SER A 72 10.17 -12.58 -14.20
C SER A 72 11.61 -12.29 -13.81
N TRP A 73 12.54 -12.87 -14.56
CA TRP A 73 13.97 -12.65 -14.40
C TRP A 73 14.64 -12.54 -15.76
N LYS A 74 15.75 -11.81 -15.81
CA LYS A 74 16.65 -11.67 -16.95
C LYS A 74 18.09 -11.64 -16.46
N TRP A 75 19.03 -12.05 -17.29
CA TRP A 75 20.45 -11.73 -17.05
C TRP A 75 20.69 -10.26 -17.37
N ASN A 76 21.62 -9.61 -16.66
CA ASN A 76 22.06 -8.28 -17.04
C ASN A 76 22.89 -8.42 -18.33
N ASP A 77 22.59 -7.60 -19.33
CA ASP A 77 23.30 -7.60 -20.61
C ASP A 77 24.73 -7.04 -20.45
N ASP A 78 24.93 -6.13 -19.48
CA ASP A 78 26.24 -5.53 -19.18
C ASP A 78 27.14 -6.46 -18.36
N ASP A 79 26.56 -7.31 -17.49
CA ASP A 79 27.27 -8.19 -16.57
C ASP A 79 26.57 -9.56 -16.45
N PRO A 80 27.07 -10.62 -17.10
CA PRO A 80 26.43 -11.95 -17.08
C PRO A 80 26.51 -12.65 -15.71
N THR A 81 27.17 -12.05 -14.73
CA THR A 81 27.23 -12.50 -13.33
C THR A 81 26.04 -12.00 -12.50
N GLN A 82 25.33 -10.98 -13.00
CA GLN A 82 24.21 -10.33 -12.32
C GLN A 82 22.87 -10.78 -12.91
N ARG A 83 21.92 -11.08 -12.02
CA ARG A 83 20.55 -11.46 -12.40
C ARG A 83 19.59 -10.33 -12.04
N MET A 84 18.86 -9.82 -13.02
CA MET A 84 17.78 -8.88 -12.81
C MET A 84 16.48 -9.65 -12.54
N CYS A 85 15.87 -9.39 -11.40
CA CYS A 85 14.61 -9.99 -10.99
C CYS A 85 13.54 -8.91 -10.97
N THR A 86 12.48 -9.09 -11.76
CA THR A 86 11.35 -8.17 -11.85
C THR A 86 10.23 -8.62 -10.93
N TYR A 87 9.77 -7.72 -10.09
CA TYR A 87 8.69 -7.95 -9.15
C TYR A 87 7.49 -7.05 -9.43
N VAL A 88 6.34 -7.53 -9.01
CA VAL A 88 5.03 -6.88 -9.10
C VAL A 88 4.56 -6.54 -7.70
N LYS A 89 4.19 -5.28 -7.49
CA LYS A 89 3.66 -4.81 -6.21
C LYS A 89 2.27 -5.39 -5.94
N ALA A 90 2.08 -6.00 -4.78
CA ALA A 90 0.77 -6.51 -4.39
C ALA A 90 -0.24 -5.36 -4.18
N GLY A 91 -1.47 -5.56 -4.66
CA GLY A 91 -2.58 -4.62 -4.44
C GLY A 91 -2.72 -3.48 -5.45
N SER A 92 -1.89 -3.42 -6.50
CA SER A 92 -2.13 -2.51 -7.63
C SER A 92 -3.07 -3.17 -8.64
N ARG A 93 -4.27 -2.57 -8.85
CA ARG A 93 -5.25 -3.01 -9.85
C ARG A 93 -5.05 -2.38 -11.24
N MET A 94 -4.25 -1.32 -11.34
CA MET A 94 -3.71 -0.78 -12.59
C MET A 94 -2.34 -1.41 -12.86
N ASP A 95 -1.89 -1.40 -14.12
CA ASP A 95 -0.59 -1.94 -14.58
C ASP A 95 0.43 -1.86 -13.47
N PRO A 96 0.69 -2.99 -12.78
CA PRO A 96 1.25 -2.88 -11.46
C PRO A 96 2.69 -2.40 -11.62
N PRO A 97 3.10 -1.35 -10.87
CA PRO A 97 4.43 -0.79 -11.01
C PRO A 97 5.43 -1.92 -10.77
N THR A 98 6.24 -2.19 -11.79
CA THR A 98 7.26 -3.23 -11.75
C THR A 98 8.52 -2.67 -11.12
N VAL A 99 9.06 -3.39 -10.15
CA VAL A 99 10.33 -3.04 -9.51
C VAL A 99 11.36 -4.09 -9.92
N THR A 100 12.45 -3.65 -10.52
CA THR A 100 13.60 -4.50 -10.82
C THR A 100 14.61 -4.39 -9.69
N ILE A 101 15.09 -5.53 -9.20
CA ILE A 101 16.24 -5.61 -8.30
C ILE A 101 17.33 -6.44 -8.99
N VAL A 102 18.58 -6.09 -8.73
CA VAL A 102 19.74 -6.81 -9.23
C VAL A 102 20.27 -7.71 -8.12
N ILE A 103 20.50 -8.98 -8.46
CA ILE A 103 21.13 -9.97 -7.58
C ILE A 103 22.50 -10.28 -8.14
N GLU A 104 23.52 -9.97 -7.35
CA GLU A 104 24.90 -10.29 -7.66
C GLU A 104 25.17 -11.80 -7.42
N ASN A 105 26.17 -12.35 -8.09
CA ASN A 105 26.67 -13.72 -7.89
C ASN A 105 25.68 -14.84 -8.24
N LYS A 106 24.92 -14.71 -9.34
CA LYS A 106 24.03 -15.77 -9.88
C LYS A 106 23.02 -16.37 -8.86
N GLY A 107 22.71 -15.65 -7.79
CA GLY A 107 21.74 -16.10 -6.79
C GLY A 107 20.34 -16.31 -7.39
N ALA A 108 19.55 -17.20 -6.79
CA ALA A 108 18.15 -17.36 -7.15
C ALA A 108 17.34 -16.11 -6.75
N CYS A 109 16.38 -15.69 -7.59
CA CYS A 109 15.46 -14.63 -7.23
C CYS A 109 14.57 -15.07 -6.04
N PRO A 110 14.51 -14.31 -4.94
CA PRO A 110 13.57 -14.61 -3.86
C PRO A 110 12.14 -14.54 -4.39
N ARG A 111 11.25 -15.39 -3.86
CA ARG A 111 9.84 -15.40 -4.29
C ARG A 111 9.07 -14.16 -3.82
N GLU A 112 9.49 -13.59 -2.70
CA GLU A 112 8.88 -12.42 -2.07
C GLU A 112 9.96 -11.40 -1.70
N TYR A 113 9.67 -10.13 -1.96
CA TYR A 113 10.56 -9.00 -1.65
C TYR A 113 9.76 -7.86 -1.02
N LYS A 114 10.35 -7.14 -0.06
CA LYS A 114 9.73 -5.95 0.54
C LYS A 114 10.07 -4.73 -0.32
N CYS A 115 9.13 -4.28 -1.14
CA CYS A 115 9.32 -3.11 -1.99
C CYS A 115 8.77 -1.83 -1.34
N ALA A 116 9.32 -0.70 -1.76
CA ALA A 116 8.84 0.61 -1.34
C ALA A 116 7.40 0.83 -1.82
N ARG A 117 6.56 1.42 -0.96
CA ARG A 117 5.16 1.71 -1.31
C ARG A 117 5.01 2.93 -2.20
N ASN A 118 5.90 3.92 -2.09
CA ASN A 118 5.87 5.13 -2.91
C ASN A 118 7.24 5.28 -3.59
N LYS A 119 7.37 4.71 -4.78
CA LYS A 119 8.41 5.07 -5.75
C LYS A 119 7.79 4.94 -7.14
#